data_AF-A0A7S4M3V7-F1
#
_entry.id   AF-A0A7S4M3V7-F1
#
_cell.length_a   1.000
_cell.length_b   1.000
_cell.length_c   1.000
_cell.angle_alpha   90.00
_cell.angle_beta   90.00
_cell.angle_gamma   90.00
#
_symmetry.space_group_name_H-M   'P 1'
#
loop_
_entity.id
_entity.type
_entity.pdbx_description
1 polymer ?
#
loop_
_entity_poly.entity_id
_entity_poly.type
_entity_poly.pdbx_seq_one_letter_code
_entity_poly.pdbx_strand_id
1 'polypeptide(L)'
;GRRMEQGSPKVHHLSVAGSQMRSKLDKHRTAKIGLNTSRVLCKPSKLLFSVHIYLPYGGKTQIQCFQDAPQSEIMEMLWNKLVVAKQGPTTSTEAFVATTELLLSRDFVTMDALYQCSGERKEKICSQFIELTVMQKQSVEYVQLAIDKEIEEHQGTVNSLFRGNSFTTVLIASFFRYHLHQFFINRISTPVRNAFRHPIFEDEEDTEEHKEAIDHVIIEITVKLFDVIESSLGDWPPVMQGVFYWLSQRVEEKYPGQQPKIMAGFLFLRLICPILVSTKVDFGFEIGTRCRTHLLKVTKYLQLVANQNNITRTHCVDPEKLQQCQTRAIQMFRYFTETEQAVEEFAR
;
A
#
# COMPACT_ATOMS: atom_id res chain seq x y z
N GLY A 1 -55.34 50.42 -51.87
CA GLY A 1 -55.02 50.35 -50.43
C GLY A 1 -53.83 49.45 -50.23
N ARG A 2 -52.74 50.02 -49.66
CA ARG A 2 -51.47 49.42 -49.16
C ARG A 2 -50.66 48.58 -50.18
N ARG A 3 -49.91 49.22 -51.10
CA ARG A 3 -48.48 49.65 -51.09
C ARG A 3 -47.48 48.47 -51.14
N MET A 4 -46.88 48.15 -52.31
CA MET A 4 -45.69 48.76 -52.99
C MET A 4 -44.37 48.29 -52.35
N GLU A 5 -43.28 47.86 -53.02
CA GLU A 5 -42.88 47.77 -54.43
C GLU A 5 -41.52 47.03 -54.56
N GLN A 6 -41.30 46.40 -55.73
CA GLN A 6 -40.08 46.35 -56.58
C GLN A 6 -38.73 45.75 -56.13
N GLY A 7 -38.11 45.03 -57.10
CA GLY A 7 -36.66 45.12 -57.35
C GLY A 7 -35.90 43.83 -57.70
N SER A 8 -35.95 43.39 -58.95
CA SER A 8 -35.07 42.38 -59.59
C SER A 8 -33.71 42.98 -60.04
N PRO A 9 -32.89 42.32 -60.89
CA PRO A 9 -31.89 41.28 -60.60
C PRO A 9 -30.47 41.64 -61.13
N LYS A 10 -29.42 40.81 -60.90
CA LYS A 10 -28.23 40.69 -61.79
C LYS A 10 -27.29 39.53 -61.42
N VAL A 11 -26.79 38.84 -62.45
CA VAL A 11 -25.80 37.75 -62.45
C VAL A 11 -24.56 38.23 -63.22
N HIS A 12 -23.35 37.93 -62.72
CA HIS A 12 -22.04 37.87 -63.41
C HIS A 12 -21.12 37.00 -62.53
N HIS A 13 -20.54 35.85 -62.89
CA HIS A 13 -19.60 35.41 -63.95
C HIS A 13 -18.16 35.18 -63.44
N LEU A 14 -17.61 33.99 -63.77
CA LEU A 14 -16.18 33.59 -63.97
C LEU A 14 -15.33 33.33 -62.70
N SER A 15 -14.84 32.10 -62.44
CA SER A 15 -13.79 31.28 -63.13
C SER A 15 -12.36 31.76 -62.85
N VAL A 16 -11.50 30.90 -62.27
CA VAL A 16 -10.27 30.35 -62.87
C VAL A 16 -9.42 29.58 -61.83
N ALA A 17 -9.07 28.34 -62.22
CA ALA A 17 -7.88 27.50 -62.01
C ALA A 17 -6.94 27.62 -60.79
N GLY A 18 -6.50 26.44 -60.31
CA GLY A 18 -5.33 26.29 -59.45
C GLY A 18 -5.10 24.85 -58.94
N SER A 19 -4.64 23.98 -59.82
CA SER A 19 -4.13 22.62 -59.55
C SER A 19 -2.99 22.57 -58.51
N GLN A 20 -3.01 21.60 -57.58
CA GLN A 20 -1.97 20.55 -57.41
C GLN A 20 -2.10 19.78 -56.07
N MET A 21 -2.29 18.47 -56.20
CA MET A 21 -1.59 17.37 -55.55
C MET A 21 -1.16 17.42 -54.05
N ARG A 22 -1.57 16.35 -53.36
CA ARG A 22 -0.90 15.56 -52.30
C ARG A 22 -1.38 15.72 -50.84
N SER A 23 -1.62 14.53 -50.28
CA SER A 23 -1.74 14.15 -48.86
C SER A 23 -3.04 14.50 -48.13
N LYS A 24 -3.94 13.52 -48.07
CA LYS A 24 -4.87 13.34 -46.95
C LYS A 24 -4.71 11.91 -46.41
N LEU A 25 -3.52 11.64 -45.86
CA LEU A 25 -3.35 10.69 -44.77
C LEU A 25 -3.07 11.51 -43.50
N ASP A 26 -3.28 10.91 -42.33
CA ASP A 26 -3.13 11.49 -40.99
C ASP A 26 -4.29 12.32 -40.44
N LYS A 27 -5.36 11.59 -40.14
CA LYS A 27 -6.20 11.88 -38.96
C LYS A 27 -5.38 11.61 -37.68
N HIS A 28 -4.57 12.57 -37.24
CA HIS A 28 -3.97 12.51 -35.90
C HIS A 28 -5.04 12.60 -34.81
N ARG A 29 -5.12 11.54 -34.00
CA ARG A 29 -5.68 11.56 -32.64
C ARG A 29 -4.86 12.52 -31.80
N THR A 30 -5.36 13.74 -31.62
CA THR A 30 -4.88 14.66 -30.60
C THR A 30 -5.40 14.17 -29.24
N ALA A 31 -4.49 13.73 -28.36
CA ALA A 31 -4.80 13.55 -26.96
C ALA A 31 -5.02 14.93 -26.33
N LYS A 32 -6.28 15.28 -26.03
CA LYS A 32 -6.60 16.46 -25.23
C LYS A 32 -6.25 16.17 -23.77
N ILE A 33 -5.27 16.88 -23.22
CA ILE A 33 -5.07 16.99 -21.77
C ILE A 33 -5.84 18.23 -21.32
N GLY A 34 -6.90 18.02 -20.53
CA GLY A 34 -7.64 19.09 -19.88
C GLY A 34 -7.16 19.28 -18.45
N LEU A 35 -6.49 20.40 -18.16
CA LEU A 35 -6.37 20.94 -16.80
C LEU A 35 -7.69 21.63 -16.46
N ASN A 36 -8.57 20.96 -15.72
CA ASN A 36 -9.86 21.51 -15.37
C ASN A 36 -9.77 22.19 -14.00
N THR A 37 -9.62 23.51 -13.96
CA THR A 37 -9.75 24.32 -12.75
C THR A 37 -11.20 24.78 -12.60
N SER A 38 -12.04 23.97 -11.99
CA SER A 38 -13.42 24.36 -11.66
C SER A 38 -13.49 24.88 -10.22
N ARG A 39 -13.90 26.14 -10.03
CA ARG A 39 -14.30 26.69 -8.73
C ARG A 39 -15.62 26.05 -8.30
N VAL A 40 -15.61 25.32 -7.19
CA VAL A 40 -16.84 24.93 -6.45
C VAL A 40 -16.60 25.17 -4.97
N LEU A 41 -17.55 25.87 -4.35
CA LEU A 41 -17.64 26.20 -2.93
C LEU A 41 -17.96 24.95 -2.09
N CYS A 42 -17.56 24.99 -0.82
CA CYS A 42 -17.53 23.93 0.22
C CYS A 42 -16.24 23.08 0.25
N LYS A 43 -15.61 23.04 1.44
CA LYS A 43 -14.31 22.38 1.72
C LYS A 43 -14.45 20.85 1.72
N PRO A 44 -13.81 20.16 0.77
CA PRO A 44 -12.97 19.00 1.05
C PRO A 44 -11.57 19.20 0.46
N SER A 45 -10.58 18.44 0.93
CA SER A 45 -9.14 18.55 0.60
C SER A 45 -8.93 18.74 -0.91
N LYS A 46 -8.30 19.85 -1.33
CA LYS A 46 -8.05 20.13 -2.75
C LYS A 46 -7.00 19.16 -3.29
N LEU A 47 -7.32 18.54 -4.43
CA LEU A 47 -6.35 17.81 -5.26
C LEU A 47 -5.26 18.81 -5.72
N LEU A 48 -4.01 18.59 -5.32
CA LEU A 48 -2.88 19.48 -5.63
C LEU A 48 -2.39 19.22 -7.06
N PHE A 49 -2.12 17.96 -7.37
CA PHE A 49 -1.84 17.48 -8.71
C PHE A 49 -2.24 16.01 -8.83
N SER A 50 -2.44 15.57 -10.06
CA SER A 50 -2.62 14.17 -10.37
C SER A 50 -1.70 13.75 -11.50
N VAL A 51 -0.86 12.76 -11.22
CA VAL A 51 -0.02 12.10 -12.22
C VAL A 51 -0.79 10.89 -12.71
N HIS A 52 -1.31 10.97 -13.94
CA HIS A 52 -1.87 9.83 -14.63
C HIS A 52 -0.72 9.05 -15.27
N ILE A 53 -0.46 7.84 -14.77
CA ILE A 53 0.56 6.95 -15.28
C ILE A 53 -0.10 5.98 -16.25
N TYR A 54 0.33 6.03 -17.50
CA TYR A 54 -0.12 5.11 -18.55
C TYR A 54 1.00 4.11 -18.83
N LEU A 55 0.67 2.83 -18.70
CA LEU A 55 1.65 1.74 -18.76
C LEU A 55 1.79 1.24 -20.21
N PRO A 56 2.98 0.74 -20.60
CA PRO A 56 3.26 0.33 -21.98
C PRO A 56 2.29 -0.73 -22.53
N TYR A 57 1.68 -1.52 -21.66
CA TYR A 57 0.78 -2.62 -22.01
C TYR A 57 -0.71 -2.33 -21.71
N GLY A 58 -1.09 -1.05 -21.60
CA GLY A 58 -2.51 -0.65 -21.55
C GLY A 58 -3.13 -0.50 -20.16
N GLY A 59 -2.33 -0.50 -19.10
CA GLY A 59 -2.78 -0.14 -17.74
C GLY A 59 -2.79 1.38 -17.52
N LYS A 60 -3.65 1.88 -16.62
CA LYS A 60 -3.64 3.26 -16.16
C LYS A 60 -3.66 3.27 -14.62
N THR A 61 -2.66 3.86 -13.99
CA THR A 61 -2.72 4.21 -12.57
C THR A 61 -2.70 5.73 -12.41
N GLN A 62 -3.14 6.23 -11.25
CA GLN A 62 -3.29 7.66 -11.03
C GLN A 62 -2.80 8.02 -9.63
N ILE A 63 -1.59 8.59 -9.54
CA ILE A 63 -1.12 9.17 -8.29
C ILE A 63 -1.83 10.51 -8.12
N GLN A 64 -2.48 10.70 -6.98
CA GLN A 64 -3.19 11.93 -6.66
C GLN A 64 -2.65 12.45 -5.34
N CYS A 65 -2.04 13.64 -5.37
CA CYS A 65 -1.56 14.33 -4.19
C CYS A 65 -2.60 15.35 -3.73
N PHE A 66 -2.82 15.46 -2.42
CA PHE A 66 -3.86 16.32 -1.84
C PHE A 66 -3.28 17.22 -0.76
N GLN A 67 -3.94 18.35 -0.55
CA GLN A 67 -3.43 19.49 0.20
C GLN A 67 -3.47 19.27 1.72
N ASP A 68 -2.38 18.78 2.30
CA ASP A 68 -2.06 18.94 3.74
C ASP A 68 -0.66 19.57 4.00
N ALA A 69 0.08 19.93 2.94
CA ALA A 69 1.41 20.52 3.01
C ALA A 69 1.50 21.83 2.17
N PRO A 70 2.38 22.79 2.54
CA PRO A 70 2.50 24.07 1.85
C PRO A 70 2.92 23.88 0.39
N GLN A 71 2.07 24.38 -0.51
CA GLN A 71 2.08 24.18 -1.96
C GLN A 71 3.38 24.64 -2.66
N SER A 72 4.15 25.55 -2.07
CA SER A 72 5.35 26.12 -2.68
C SER A 72 6.53 25.16 -2.68
N GLU A 73 6.81 24.47 -1.58
CA GLU A 73 8.04 23.65 -1.44
C GLU A 73 8.00 22.37 -2.27
N ILE A 74 6.83 21.73 -2.37
CA ILE A 74 6.65 20.47 -3.14
C ILE A 74 6.69 20.75 -4.63
N MET A 75 5.97 21.80 -5.05
CA MET A 75 5.95 22.23 -6.45
C MET A 75 7.33 22.72 -6.85
N GLU A 76 8.02 23.50 -6.01
CA GLU A 76 9.38 23.94 -6.28
C GLU A 76 10.38 22.78 -6.29
N MET A 77 10.28 21.78 -5.41
CA MET A 77 11.16 20.61 -5.42
C MET A 77 10.92 19.69 -6.64
N LEU A 78 9.65 19.38 -6.95
CA LEU A 78 9.30 18.57 -8.14
C LEU A 78 9.61 19.34 -9.43
N TRP A 79 9.30 20.64 -9.49
CA TRP A 79 9.59 21.51 -10.62
C TRP A 79 11.09 21.71 -10.78
N ASN A 80 11.85 21.95 -9.71
CA ASN A 80 13.31 22.09 -9.79
C ASN A 80 13.96 20.76 -10.21
N LYS A 81 13.50 19.60 -9.73
CA LYS A 81 14.02 18.31 -10.22
C LYS A 81 13.64 18.04 -11.67
N LEU A 82 12.44 18.41 -12.11
CA LEU A 82 11.99 18.28 -13.51
C LEU A 82 12.67 19.29 -14.46
N VAL A 83 12.95 20.50 -13.99
CA VAL A 83 13.64 21.58 -14.73
C VAL A 83 15.14 21.33 -14.80
N VAL A 84 15.75 20.82 -13.71
CA VAL A 84 17.15 20.35 -13.71
C VAL A 84 17.31 19.13 -14.60
N ALA A 85 16.28 18.27 -14.70
CA ALA A 85 16.30 17.11 -15.58
C ALA A 85 16.25 17.44 -17.07
N LYS A 86 15.89 18.67 -17.50
CA LYS A 86 16.09 19.13 -18.90
C LYS A 86 15.81 20.63 -19.12
N GLN A 87 16.80 21.32 -19.69
CA GLN A 87 16.64 22.64 -20.33
C GLN A 87 16.04 22.48 -21.74
N GLY A 88 14.72 22.65 -21.91
CA GLY A 88 14.09 22.72 -23.24
C GLY A 88 12.57 22.47 -23.27
N PRO A 89 11.88 22.80 -24.39
CA PRO A 89 10.44 22.55 -24.56
C PRO A 89 10.18 21.05 -24.70
N THR A 90 9.59 20.44 -23.68
CA THR A 90 9.33 18.99 -23.61
C THR A 90 7.95 18.64 -24.14
N THR A 91 7.88 17.54 -24.92
CA THR A 91 6.61 16.92 -25.26
C THR A 91 6.02 16.21 -24.02
N SER A 92 4.70 16.03 -23.96
CA SER A 92 4.02 15.39 -22.81
C SER A 92 4.55 13.98 -22.48
N THR A 93 5.11 13.28 -23.45
CA THR A 93 5.68 11.94 -23.29
C THR A 93 7.07 11.98 -22.65
N GLU A 94 7.88 12.97 -22.97
CA GLU A 94 9.22 13.14 -22.38
C GLU A 94 9.13 13.58 -20.92
N ALA A 95 8.19 14.48 -20.59
CA ALA A 95 7.91 14.86 -19.21
C ALA A 95 7.41 13.66 -18.37
N PHE A 96 6.65 12.76 -18.98
CA PHE A 96 6.17 11.52 -18.36
C PHE A 96 7.31 10.54 -18.02
N VAL A 97 8.23 10.32 -18.97
CA VAL A 97 9.40 9.45 -18.77
C VAL A 97 10.29 10.03 -17.66
N ALA A 98 10.61 11.32 -17.73
CA ALA A 98 11.43 11.97 -16.71
C ALA A 98 10.80 11.92 -15.30
N THR A 99 9.48 12.10 -15.20
CA THR A 99 8.78 11.97 -13.93
C THR A 99 8.84 10.54 -13.39
N THR A 100 8.67 9.55 -14.27
CA THR A 100 8.71 8.13 -13.89
C THR A 100 10.11 7.73 -13.43
N GLU A 101 11.16 8.18 -14.13
CA GLU A 101 12.56 7.98 -13.73
C GLU A 101 12.86 8.63 -12.37
N LEU A 102 12.35 9.83 -12.11
CA LEU A 102 12.50 10.50 -10.82
C LEU A 102 11.78 9.80 -9.67
N LEU A 103 10.63 9.18 -9.92
CA LEU A 103 9.90 8.39 -8.92
C LEU A 103 10.61 7.06 -8.63
N LEU A 104 11.20 6.46 -9.66
CA LEU A 104 11.95 5.21 -9.60
C LEU A 104 13.44 5.44 -9.27
N SER A 105 13.79 6.60 -8.72
CA SER A 105 15.14 6.82 -8.25
C SER A 105 15.41 5.93 -7.03
N ARG A 106 16.54 5.21 -7.07
CA ARG A 106 16.97 4.32 -5.98
C ARG A 106 17.27 5.03 -4.66
N ASP A 107 17.47 6.35 -4.68
CA ASP A 107 17.69 7.14 -3.47
C ASP A 107 16.41 7.37 -2.63
N PHE A 108 15.24 7.05 -3.20
CA PHE A 108 13.91 7.33 -2.66
C PHE A 108 13.62 8.78 -2.30
N VAL A 109 14.48 9.75 -2.67
CA VAL A 109 14.33 11.15 -2.23
C VAL A 109 13.01 11.73 -2.71
N THR A 110 12.66 11.48 -3.98
CA THR A 110 11.40 11.96 -4.57
C THR A 110 10.20 11.27 -3.93
N MET A 111 10.28 9.95 -3.72
CA MET A 111 9.19 9.16 -3.15
C MET A 111 8.93 9.47 -1.68
N ASP A 112 9.98 9.65 -0.88
CA ASP A 112 9.84 10.03 0.54
C ASP A 112 9.26 11.43 0.66
N ALA A 113 9.70 12.40 -0.14
CA ALA A 113 9.10 13.73 -0.14
C ALA A 113 7.60 13.70 -0.52
N LEU A 114 7.23 12.93 -1.54
CA LEU A 114 5.82 12.71 -1.88
C LEU A 114 5.05 12.07 -0.72
N TYR A 115 5.64 11.05 -0.09
CA TYR A 115 5.06 10.37 1.06
C TYR A 115 4.81 11.34 2.23
N GLN A 116 5.78 12.18 2.60
CA GLN A 116 5.63 13.15 3.68
C GLN A 116 4.48 14.13 3.42
N CYS A 117 4.30 14.54 2.18
CA CYS A 117 3.31 15.54 1.80
C CYS A 117 1.90 14.98 1.56
N SER A 118 1.70 13.68 1.77
CA SER A 118 0.45 13.00 1.38
C SER A 118 -0.58 12.83 2.48
N GLY A 119 -0.29 13.31 3.69
CA GLY A 119 -1.24 13.26 4.81
C GLY A 119 -1.81 11.85 5.03
N GLU A 120 -3.14 11.74 5.01
CA GLU A 120 -3.85 10.46 5.18
C GLU A 120 -3.69 9.47 4.01
N ARG A 121 -3.11 9.89 2.89
CA ARG A 121 -2.99 9.09 1.65
C ARG A 121 -1.65 8.38 1.50
N LYS A 122 -0.83 8.40 2.56
CA LYS A 122 0.47 7.73 2.64
C LYS A 122 0.44 6.27 2.19
N GLU A 123 -0.54 5.50 2.67
CA GLU A 123 -0.71 4.09 2.25
C GLU A 123 -1.02 3.99 0.75
N LYS A 124 -1.91 4.82 0.22
CA LYS A 124 -2.29 4.79 -1.19
C LYS A 124 -1.11 5.03 -2.12
N ILE A 125 -0.23 5.99 -1.79
CA ILE A 125 0.96 6.25 -2.62
C ILE A 125 1.91 5.06 -2.61
N CYS A 126 2.13 4.44 -1.45
CA CYS A 126 2.99 3.27 -1.35
C CYS A 126 2.42 2.10 -2.17
N SER A 127 1.10 1.82 -2.07
CA SER A 127 0.45 0.80 -2.90
C SER A 127 0.60 1.07 -4.39
N GLN A 128 0.45 2.33 -4.84
CA GLN A 128 0.60 2.69 -6.24
C GLN A 128 2.05 2.57 -6.74
N PHE A 129 3.01 2.89 -5.88
CA PHE A 129 4.42 2.68 -6.19
C PHE A 129 4.78 1.19 -6.28
N ILE A 130 4.21 0.35 -5.40
CA ILE A 130 4.34 -1.12 -5.52
C ILE A 130 3.72 -1.62 -6.82
N GLU A 131 2.50 -1.21 -7.17
CA GLU A 131 1.88 -1.59 -8.46
C GLU A 131 2.78 -1.22 -9.65
N LEU A 132 3.34 -0.01 -9.65
CA LEU A 132 4.26 0.45 -10.69
C LEU A 132 5.51 -0.42 -10.78
N THR A 133 6.15 -0.69 -9.64
CA THR A 133 7.40 -1.46 -9.60
C THR A 133 7.18 -2.95 -9.89
N VAL A 134 6.02 -3.52 -9.53
CA VAL A 134 5.61 -4.87 -9.94
C VAL A 134 5.48 -4.95 -11.46
N MET A 135 4.84 -3.95 -12.08
CA MET A 135 4.71 -3.89 -13.54
C MET A 135 6.04 -3.76 -14.27
N GLN A 136 7.06 -3.23 -13.60
CA GLN A 136 8.43 -3.17 -14.09
C GLN A 136 9.30 -4.36 -13.67
N LYS A 137 8.74 -5.31 -12.91
CA LYS A 137 9.47 -6.46 -12.34
C LYS A 137 10.64 -6.07 -11.43
N GLN A 138 10.50 -4.96 -10.72
CA GLN A 138 11.52 -4.40 -9.82
C GLN A 138 11.04 -4.25 -8.37
N SER A 139 9.80 -4.62 -8.05
CA SER A 139 9.21 -4.40 -6.71
C SER A 139 10.06 -5.00 -5.58
N VAL A 140 10.62 -6.18 -5.79
CA VAL A 140 11.53 -6.84 -4.86
C VAL A 140 12.76 -5.99 -4.57
N GLU A 141 13.44 -5.55 -5.63
CA GLU A 141 14.67 -4.77 -5.52
C GLU A 141 14.43 -3.46 -4.74
N TYR A 142 13.33 -2.76 -5.03
CA TYR A 142 12.99 -1.55 -4.26
C TYR A 142 12.66 -1.86 -2.79
N VAL A 143 12.00 -2.98 -2.50
CA VAL A 143 11.69 -3.36 -1.12
C VAL A 143 12.96 -3.73 -0.35
N GLN A 144 13.90 -4.45 -0.96
CA GLN A 144 15.21 -4.74 -0.37
C GLN A 144 15.99 -3.46 -0.10
N LEU A 145 16.04 -2.56 -1.08
CA LEU A 145 16.73 -1.28 -0.93
C LEU A 145 16.12 -0.44 0.19
N ALA A 146 14.79 -0.46 0.34
CA ALA A 146 14.12 0.24 1.42
C ALA A 146 14.43 -0.39 2.79
N ILE A 147 14.46 -1.73 2.87
CA ILE A 147 14.89 -2.47 4.06
C ILE A 147 16.32 -2.09 4.46
N ASP A 148 17.25 -2.15 3.50
CA ASP A 148 18.65 -1.82 3.73
C ASP A 148 18.80 -0.39 4.24
N LYS A 149 18.14 0.56 3.57
CA LYS A 149 18.16 1.97 3.95
C LYS A 149 17.66 2.17 5.39
N GLU A 150 16.51 1.59 5.77
CA GLU A 150 16.01 1.77 7.13
C GLU A 150 16.93 1.10 8.17
N ILE A 151 17.51 -0.08 7.89
CA ILE A 151 18.45 -0.72 8.83
C ILE A 151 19.75 0.10 8.98
N GLU A 152 20.26 0.65 7.89
CA GLU A 152 21.52 1.41 7.89
C GLU A 152 21.37 2.80 8.52
N GLU A 153 20.27 3.49 8.22
CA GLU A 153 20.00 4.85 8.67
C GLU A 153 19.34 4.91 10.07
N HIS A 154 18.95 3.77 10.65
CA HIS A 154 18.28 3.74 11.95
C HIS A 154 19.20 4.20 13.10
N GLN A 155 18.84 5.34 13.71
CA GLN A 155 19.57 5.94 14.83
C GLN A 155 18.96 5.63 16.20
N GLY A 156 17.79 4.96 16.23
CA GLY A 156 17.07 4.65 17.46
C GLY A 156 17.53 3.37 18.15
N THR A 157 16.79 2.97 19.18
CA THR A 157 16.97 1.64 19.79
C THR A 157 16.58 0.55 18.79
N VAL A 158 17.18 -0.65 18.89
CA VAL A 158 16.78 -1.80 18.05
C VAL A 158 15.27 -2.07 18.11
N ASN A 159 14.65 -1.82 19.28
CA ASN A 159 13.23 -1.98 19.50
C ASN A 159 12.35 -1.02 18.70
N SER A 160 12.86 0.11 18.21
CA SER A 160 12.11 1.07 17.42
C SER A 160 12.28 0.89 15.91
N LEU A 161 13.16 -0.02 15.46
CA LEU A 161 13.37 -0.33 14.05
C LEU A 161 12.07 -0.83 13.41
N PHE A 162 11.71 -0.29 12.24
CA PHE A 162 10.45 -0.56 11.55
C PHE A 162 9.17 -0.27 12.35
N ARG A 163 9.26 0.45 13.49
CA ARG A 163 8.10 0.84 14.31
C ARG A 163 7.65 2.28 14.10
N GLY A 164 8.34 3.06 13.26
CA GLY A 164 7.91 4.39 12.82
C GLY A 164 6.90 4.34 11.67
N ASN A 165 6.20 5.43 11.39
CA ASN A 165 5.36 5.55 10.19
C ASN A 165 6.18 6.15 9.03
N SER A 166 7.34 5.54 8.74
CA SER A 166 8.27 5.96 7.68
C SER A 166 7.78 5.49 6.31
N PHE A 167 8.24 6.14 5.24
CA PHE A 167 8.00 5.70 3.87
C PHE A 167 8.35 4.21 3.70
N THR A 168 9.53 3.80 4.16
CA THR A 168 9.98 2.41 4.10
C THR A 168 8.98 1.46 4.77
N THR A 169 8.59 1.72 6.01
CA THR A 169 7.69 0.79 6.71
C THR A 169 6.34 0.61 6.03
N VAL A 170 5.78 1.69 5.48
CA VAL A 170 4.51 1.64 4.75
C VAL A 170 4.68 1.02 3.37
N LEU A 171 5.81 1.26 2.70
CA LEU A 171 6.17 0.64 1.43
C LEU A 171 6.25 -0.87 1.55
N ILE A 172 7.02 -1.37 2.52
CA ILE A 172 7.17 -2.81 2.74
C ILE A 172 5.79 -3.42 3.09
N ALA A 173 5.03 -2.79 4.00
CA ALA A 173 3.68 -3.28 4.33
C ALA A 173 2.74 -3.32 3.10
N SER A 174 2.83 -2.33 2.21
CA SER A 174 2.05 -2.27 0.96
C SER A 174 2.45 -3.39 -0.01
N PHE A 175 3.75 -3.71 -0.09
CA PHE A 175 4.26 -4.85 -0.86
C PHE A 175 3.67 -6.17 -0.37
N PHE A 176 3.71 -6.41 0.95
CA PHE A 176 3.11 -7.60 1.54
C PHE A 176 1.61 -7.68 1.32
N ARG A 177 0.88 -6.57 1.50
CA ARG A 177 -0.56 -6.53 1.21
C ARG A 177 -0.85 -6.88 -0.25
N TYR A 178 -0.07 -6.35 -1.20
CA TYR A 178 -0.25 -6.63 -2.63
C TYR A 178 -0.13 -8.12 -2.96
N HIS A 179 0.92 -8.78 -2.48
CA HIS A 179 1.21 -10.17 -2.83
C HIS A 179 0.43 -11.20 -2.00
N LEU A 180 0.10 -10.87 -0.74
CA LEU A 180 -0.63 -11.77 0.16
C LEU A 180 -2.14 -11.53 0.16
N HIS A 181 -2.67 -10.56 -0.60
CA HIS A 181 -4.10 -10.24 -0.60
C HIS A 181 -4.99 -11.48 -0.80
N GLN A 182 -4.71 -12.27 -1.84
CA GLN A 182 -5.49 -13.49 -2.13
C GLN A 182 -5.32 -14.55 -1.04
N PHE A 183 -4.12 -14.67 -0.47
CA PHE A 183 -3.85 -15.55 0.66
C PHE A 183 -4.72 -15.16 1.88
N PHE A 184 -4.72 -13.88 2.25
CA PHE A 184 -5.49 -13.34 3.36
C PHE A 184 -7.00 -13.57 3.17
N ILE A 185 -7.51 -13.34 1.95
CA ILE A 185 -8.90 -13.66 1.62
C ILE A 185 -9.17 -15.15 1.78
N ASN A 186 -8.37 -16.02 1.20
CA ASN A 186 -8.69 -17.45 1.14
C ASN A 186 -8.49 -18.18 2.48
N ARG A 187 -7.47 -17.79 3.25
CA ARG A 187 -7.05 -18.51 4.46
C ARG A 187 -7.50 -17.86 5.74
N ILE A 188 -7.58 -16.53 5.80
CA ILE A 188 -7.83 -15.81 7.06
C ILE A 188 -9.24 -15.22 7.13
N SER A 189 -9.79 -14.71 6.02
CA SER A 189 -11.10 -14.03 6.05
C SER A 189 -12.24 -14.91 6.58
N THR A 190 -12.32 -16.16 6.13
CA THR A 190 -13.41 -17.07 6.48
C THR A 190 -13.33 -17.51 7.95
N PRO A 191 -12.16 -17.95 8.47
CA PRO A 191 -12.01 -18.20 9.90
C PRO A 191 -12.37 -16.99 10.77
N VAL A 192 -11.88 -15.79 10.44
CA VAL A 192 -12.21 -14.56 11.19
C VAL A 192 -13.71 -14.29 11.16
N ARG A 193 -14.33 -14.31 9.97
CA ARG A 193 -15.76 -14.05 9.82
C ARG A 193 -16.62 -15.06 10.57
N ASN A 194 -16.27 -16.34 10.52
CA ASN A 194 -17.02 -17.40 11.19
C ASN A 194 -16.84 -17.35 12.71
N ALA A 195 -15.64 -17.01 13.17
CA ALA A 195 -15.33 -16.81 14.58
C ALA A 195 -16.24 -15.76 15.22
N PHE A 196 -16.47 -14.63 14.54
CA PHE A 196 -17.31 -13.55 15.06
C PHE A 196 -18.82 -13.75 14.85
N ARG A 197 -19.25 -14.93 14.39
CA ARG A 197 -20.67 -15.37 14.41
C ARG A 197 -21.01 -16.18 15.66
N HIS A 198 -20.09 -16.28 16.62
CA HIS A 198 -20.35 -16.99 17.87
C HIS A 198 -21.47 -16.29 18.67
N PRO A 199 -22.49 -17.00 19.18
CA PRO A 199 -23.64 -16.41 19.88
C PRO A 199 -23.27 -15.50 21.05
N ILE A 200 -22.16 -15.81 21.73
CA ILE A 200 -21.65 -15.01 22.87
C ILE A 200 -21.41 -13.53 22.54
N PHE A 201 -21.18 -13.20 21.26
CA PHE A 201 -20.97 -11.82 20.83
C PHE A 201 -22.29 -11.06 20.58
N GLU A 202 -23.42 -11.77 20.52
CA GLU A 202 -24.76 -11.20 20.38
C GLU A 202 -25.36 -10.88 21.75
N ASP A 203 -25.11 -11.71 22.78
CA ASP A 203 -25.61 -11.54 24.14
C ASP A 203 -25.13 -10.24 24.79
N GLU A 204 -26.04 -9.35 25.17
CA GLU A 204 -25.76 -8.02 25.77
C GLU A 204 -25.55 -8.05 27.29
N GLU A 205 -25.30 -9.22 27.87
CA GLU A 205 -25.12 -9.36 29.32
C GLU A 205 -23.83 -8.67 29.79
N ASP A 206 -23.93 -7.79 30.80
CA ASP A 206 -22.78 -7.04 31.35
C ASP A 206 -22.37 -7.59 32.72
N THR A 207 -22.20 -8.91 32.80
CA THR A 207 -21.66 -9.61 33.97
C THR A 207 -20.18 -9.90 33.79
N GLU A 208 -19.43 -9.98 34.89
CA GLU A 208 -18.01 -10.36 34.84
C GLU A 208 -17.83 -11.78 34.29
N GLU A 209 -18.73 -12.71 34.61
CA GLU A 209 -18.73 -14.07 34.07
C GLU A 209 -18.89 -14.06 32.54
N HIS A 210 -19.78 -13.23 31.99
CA HIS A 210 -19.95 -13.09 30.54
C HIS A 210 -18.72 -12.47 29.87
N LYS A 211 -18.09 -11.47 30.49
CA LYS A 211 -16.85 -10.86 29.99
C LYS A 211 -15.70 -11.87 29.96
N GLU A 212 -15.57 -12.70 30.99
CA GLU A 212 -14.58 -13.78 31.04
C GLU A 212 -14.85 -14.83 29.96
N ALA A 213 -16.11 -15.23 29.76
CA ALA A 213 -16.49 -16.17 28.71
C ALA A 213 -16.21 -15.61 27.30
N ILE A 214 -16.50 -14.33 27.05
CA ILE A 214 -16.10 -13.62 25.83
C ILE A 214 -14.57 -13.67 25.66
N ASP A 215 -13.82 -13.45 26.75
CA ASP A 215 -12.37 -13.47 26.70
C ASP A 215 -11.81 -14.85 26.33
N HIS A 216 -12.37 -15.92 26.89
CA HIS A 216 -12.03 -17.29 26.51
C HIS A 216 -12.24 -17.53 25.01
N VAL A 217 -13.38 -17.09 24.46
CA VAL A 217 -13.64 -17.22 23.01
C VAL A 217 -12.65 -16.38 22.19
N ILE A 218 -12.30 -15.16 22.62
CA ILE A 218 -11.30 -14.32 21.95
C ILE A 218 -9.91 -14.99 21.95
N ILE A 219 -9.53 -15.64 23.05
CA ILE A 219 -8.28 -16.42 23.13
C ILE A 219 -8.31 -17.58 22.15
N GLU A 220 -9.42 -18.33 22.07
CA GLU A 220 -9.56 -19.42 21.11
C GLU A 220 -9.48 -18.95 19.65
N ILE A 221 -10.09 -17.81 19.33
CA ILE A 221 -9.98 -17.19 18.01
C ILE A 221 -8.53 -16.80 17.73
N THR A 222 -7.83 -16.24 18.72
CA THR A 222 -6.41 -15.87 18.61
C THR A 222 -5.54 -17.09 18.32
N VAL A 223 -5.71 -18.18 19.06
CA VAL A 223 -4.97 -19.44 18.87
C VAL A 223 -5.23 -20.00 17.48
N LYS A 224 -6.51 -20.11 17.07
CA LYS A 224 -6.88 -20.60 15.73
C LYS A 224 -6.29 -19.75 14.61
N LEU A 225 -6.28 -18.42 14.75
CA LEU A 225 -5.67 -17.54 13.76
C LEU A 225 -4.15 -17.70 13.72
N PHE A 226 -3.51 -17.84 14.88
CA PHE A 226 -2.08 -18.13 14.95
C PHE A 226 -1.76 -19.46 14.25
N ASP A 227 -2.54 -20.52 14.50
CA ASP A 227 -2.38 -21.83 13.86
C ASP A 227 -2.51 -21.73 12.33
N VAL A 228 -3.49 -20.98 11.83
CA VAL A 228 -3.67 -20.73 10.40
C VAL A 228 -2.48 -19.99 9.80
N ILE A 229 -1.95 -18.98 10.48
CA ILE A 229 -0.77 -18.23 10.01
C ILE A 229 0.45 -19.14 9.97
N GLU A 230 0.75 -19.83 11.06
CA GLU A 230 1.94 -20.69 11.18
C GLU A 230 1.92 -21.84 10.17
N SER A 231 0.81 -22.59 10.08
CA SER A 231 0.69 -23.72 9.15
C SER A 231 0.73 -23.32 7.68
N SER A 232 0.53 -22.04 7.39
CA SER A 232 0.46 -21.52 6.03
C SER A 232 1.74 -20.91 5.48
N LEU A 233 2.81 -20.82 6.28
CA LEU A 233 4.03 -20.15 5.83
C LEU A 233 4.66 -20.78 4.58
N GLY A 234 4.49 -22.10 4.42
CA GLY A 234 4.88 -22.82 3.21
C GLY A 234 4.08 -22.45 1.95
N ASP A 235 2.84 -21.99 2.11
CA ASP A 235 1.96 -21.57 1.01
C ASP A 235 2.24 -20.11 0.57
N TRP A 236 3.12 -19.39 1.26
CA TRP A 236 3.39 -17.99 0.93
C TRP A 236 4.15 -17.88 -0.40
N PRO A 237 3.84 -16.87 -1.23
CA PRO A 237 4.53 -16.69 -2.50
C PRO A 237 6.06 -16.60 -2.28
N PRO A 238 6.89 -17.22 -3.14
CA PRO A 238 8.35 -17.24 -2.98
C PRO A 238 8.96 -15.84 -2.83
N VAL A 239 8.40 -14.86 -3.54
CA VAL A 239 8.81 -13.46 -3.46
C VAL A 239 8.68 -12.88 -2.04
N MET A 240 7.72 -13.35 -1.25
CA MET A 240 7.51 -12.94 0.14
C MET A 240 8.52 -13.60 1.06
N GLN A 241 8.77 -14.89 0.84
CA GLN A 241 9.77 -15.65 1.59
C GLN A 241 11.16 -15.03 1.38
N GLY A 242 11.51 -14.67 0.14
CA GLY A 242 12.78 -14.02 -0.19
C GLY A 242 12.95 -12.65 0.46
N VAL A 243 11.90 -11.81 0.49
CA VAL A 243 11.96 -10.52 1.19
C VAL A 243 12.09 -10.70 2.71
N PHE A 244 11.38 -11.66 3.31
CA PHE A 244 11.54 -11.95 4.73
C PHE A 244 12.92 -12.52 5.06
N TYR A 245 13.46 -13.38 4.20
CA TYR A 245 14.83 -13.87 4.30
C TYR A 245 15.84 -12.70 4.21
N TRP A 246 15.70 -11.80 3.24
CA TRP A 246 16.56 -10.62 3.11
C TRP A 246 16.52 -9.74 4.36
N LEU A 247 15.31 -9.39 4.83
CA LEU A 247 15.11 -8.65 6.07
C LEU A 247 15.82 -9.34 7.24
N SER A 248 15.68 -10.66 7.33
CA SER A 248 16.28 -11.47 8.36
C SER A 248 17.82 -11.40 8.36
N GLN A 249 18.46 -11.61 7.19
CA GLN A 249 19.92 -11.56 7.07
C GLN A 249 20.46 -10.18 7.44
N ARG A 250 19.84 -9.12 6.90
CA ARG A 250 20.29 -7.74 7.13
C ARG A 250 20.15 -7.31 8.59
N VAL A 251 19.09 -7.78 9.25
CA VAL A 251 18.92 -7.58 10.69
C VAL A 251 19.98 -8.33 11.49
N GLU A 252 20.26 -9.59 11.16
CA GLU A 252 21.26 -10.37 11.91
C GLU A 252 22.68 -9.81 11.71
N GLU A 253 23.01 -9.34 10.51
CA GLU A 253 24.29 -8.66 10.21
C GLU A 253 24.47 -7.38 11.05
N LYS A 254 23.43 -6.55 11.16
CA LYS A 254 23.51 -5.25 11.87
C LYS A 254 23.27 -5.36 13.37
N TYR A 255 22.38 -6.26 13.78
CA TYR A 255 21.90 -6.44 15.15
C TYR A 255 21.87 -7.93 15.55
N PRO A 256 23.05 -8.58 15.73
CA PRO A 256 23.12 -10.02 16.00
C PRO A 256 22.24 -10.46 17.17
N GLY A 257 21.49 -11.55 16.97
CA GLY A 257 20.58 -12.13 17.96
C GLY A 257 19.27 -11.36 18.21
N GLN A 258 19.04 -10.22 17.55
CA GLN A 258 17.79 -9.46 17.66
C GLN A 258 16.76 -9.81 16.58
N GLN A 259 17.14 -10.68 15.66
CA GLN A 259 16.37 -11.02 14.48
C GLN A 259 14.95 -11.56 14.79
N PRO A 260 14.72 -12.52 15.71
CA PRO A 260 13.36 -12.97 16.03
C PRO A 260 12.44 -11.84 16.50
N LYS A 261 12.99 -10.89 17.28
CA LYS A 261 12.24 -9.76 17.84
C LYS A 261 11.82 -8.75 16.78
N ILE A 262 12.74 -8.42 15.86
CA ILE A 262 12.45 -7.49 14.76
C ILE A 262 11.47 -8.13 13.77
N MET A 263 11.67 -9.40 13.44
CA MET A 263 10.76 -10.16 12.57
C MET A 263 9.35 -10.25 13.17
N ALA A 264 9.23 -10.48 14.48
CA ALA A 264 7.95 -10.46 15.19
C ALA A 264 7.27 -9.09 15.13
N GLY A 265 8.03 -8.03 15.41
CA GLY A 265 7.56 -6.66 15.31
C GLY A 265 7.07 -6.36 13.90
N PHE A 266 7.83 -6.71 12.88
CA PHE A 266 7.44 -6.45 11.51
C PHE A 266 6.20 -7.27 11.10
N LEU A 267 6.25 -8.59 11.23
CA LEU A 267 5.19 -9.49 10.79
C LEU A 267 3.86 -9.23 11.50
N PHE A 268 3.84 -9.17 12.84
CA PHE A 268 2.57 -9.01 13.54
C PHE A 268 2.14 -7.55 13.64
N LEU A 269 3.03 -6.65 14.04
CA LEU A 269 2.63 -5.25 14.27
C LEU A 269 2.35 -4.51 12.96
N ARG A 270 3.10 -4.80 11.89
CA ARG A 270 3.05 -4.02 10.64
C ARG A 270 2.35 -4.70 9.49
N LEU A 271 2.21 -6.02 9.53
CA LEU A 271 1.54 -6.76 8.48
C LEU A 271 0.21 -7.36 8.95
N ILE A 272 0.25 -8.37 9.81
CA ILE A 272 -0.92 -9.17 10.19
C ILE A 272 -1.97 -8.32 10.93
N CYS A 273 -1.59 -7.66 12.02
CA CYS A 273 -2.55 -6.92 12.84
C CYS A 273 -3.22 -5.75 12.09
N PRO A 274 -2.50 -4.93 11.29
CA PRO A 274 -3.12 -3.89 10.47
C PRO A 274 -4.12 -4.43 9.43
N ILE A 275 -3.84 -5.57 8.81
CA ILE A 275 -4.75 -6.23 7.87
C ILE A 275 -5.99 -6.74 8.60
N LEU A 276 -5.81 -7.37 9.77
CA LEU A 276 -6.91 -7.89 10.58
C LEU A 276 -7.92 -6.82 10.97
N VAL A 277 -7.48 -5.61 11.30
CA VAL A 277 -8.39 -4.51 11.68
C VAL A 277 -9.08 -3.83 10.48
N SER A 278 -8.57 -4.05 9.26
CA SER A 278 -9.01 -3.42 8.02
C SER A 278 -9.92 -4.33 7.20
N THR A 279 -10.83 -5.06 7.86
CA THR A 279 -11.55 -6.19 7.27
C THR A 279 -12.29 -5.90 5.97
N LYS A 280 -12.88 -4.70 5.85
CA LYS A 280 -13.58 -4.29 4.64
C LYS A 280 -12.64 -4.16 3.44
N VAL A 281 -11.48 -3.53 3.66
CA VAL A 281 -10.54 -3.19 2.59
C VAL A 281 -9.72 -4.41 2.21
N ASP A 282 -9.21 -5.15 3.19
CA ASP A 282 -8.24 -6.22 2.95
C ASP A 282 -8.88 -7.63 2.83
N PHE A 283 -10.10 -7.83 3.34
CA PHE A 283 -10.81 -9.12 3.24
C PHE A 283 -12.17 -9.05 2.54
N GLY A 284 -12.67 -7.87 2.18
CA GLY A 284 -13.95 -7.71 1.51
C GLY A 284 -15.19 -8.01 2.36
N PHE A 285 -15.07 -8.00 3.70
CA PHE A 285 -16.21 -8.15 4.59
C PHE A 285 -16.19 -7.19 5.78
N GLU A 286 -17.37 -6.79 6.24
CA GLU A 286 -17.52 -5.97 7.43
C GLU A 286 -17.84 -6.80 8.66
N ILE A 287 -17.27 -6.39 9.78
CA ILE A 287 -17.60 -6.89 11.11
C ILE A 287 -18.36 -5.77 11.81
N GLY A 288 -19.43 -6.11 12.53
CA GLY A 288 -20.21 -5.13 13.28
C GLY A 288 -19.36 -4.36 14.30
N THR A 289 -19.74 -3.11 14.60
CA THR A 289 -18.97 -2.19 15.47
C THR A 289 -18.59 -2.82 16.81
N ARG A 290 -19.49 -3.63 17.40
CA ARG A 290 -19.25 -4.36 18.66
C ARG A 290 -18.12 -5.37 18.52
N CYS A 291 -18.19 -6.22 17.50
CA CYS A 291 -17.17 -7.23 17.21
C CYS A 291 -15.83 -6.61 16.77
N ARG A 292 -15.80 -5.35 16.30
CA ARG A 292 -14.56 -4.61 16.02
C ARG A 292 -13.69 -4.46 17.29
N THR A 293 -14.29 -4.20 18.45
CA THR A 293 -13.55 -4.10 19.73
C THR A 293 -12.96 -5.46 20.13
N HIS A 294 -13.69 -6.55 19.91
CA HIS A 294 -13.19 -7.90 20.16
C HIS A 294 -12.07 -8.30 19.19
N LEU A 295 -12.16 -7.91 17.91
CA LEU A 295 -11.08 -8.09 16.94
C LEU A 295 -9.82 -7.29 17.31
N LEU A 296 -9.98 -6.06 17.84
CA LEU A 296 -8.85 -5.32 18.40
C LEU A 296 -8.22 -6.01 19.60
N LYS A 297 -9.00 -6.80 20.36
CA LYS A 297 -8.47 -7.62 21.46
C LYS A 297 -7.72 -8.85 20.93
N VAL A 298 -8.22 -9.49 19.87
CA VAL A 298 -7.48 -10.55 19.14
C VAL A 298 -6.13 -10.04 18.65
N THR A 299 -6.06 -8.86 18.02
CA THR A 299 -4.77 -8.33 17.54
C THR A 299 -3.81 -7.99 18.67
N LYS A 300 -4.31 -7.53 19.83
CA LYS A 300 -3.50 -7.35 21.04
C LYS A 300 -2.92 -8.67 21.53
N TYR A 301 -3.68 -9.76 21.53
CA TYR A 301 -3.19 -11.07 21.93
C TYR A 301 -2.19 -11.67 20.94
N LEU A 302 -2.41 -11.53 19.63
CA LEU A 302 -1.40 -11.88 18.63
C LEU A 302 -0.10 -11.09 18.83
N GLN A 303 -0.19 -9.79 19.11
CA GLN A 303 0.98 -8.96 19.38
C GLN A 303 1.70 -9.37 20.68
N LEU A 304 0.95 -9.78 21.70
CA LEU A 304 1.51 -10.25 22.97
C LEU A 304 2.26 -11.58 22.79
N VAL A 305 1.69 -12.50 22.02
CA VAL A 305 2.33 -13.74 21.57
C VAL A 305 3.63 -13.43 20.83
N ALA A 306 3.59 -12.52 19.86
CA ALA A 306 4.74 -12.15 19.04
C ALA A 306 5.87 -11.47 19.84
N ASN A 307 5.53 -10.60 20.80
CA ASN A 307 6.50 -9.78 21.54
C ASN A 307 7.33 -10.55 22.57
N GLN A 308 7.03 -11.82 22.84
CA GLN A 308 7.76 -12.66 23.81
C GLN A 308 7.80 -12.09 25.25
N ASN A 309 6.84 -11.24 25.61
CA ASN A 309 6.70 -10.73 26.97
C ASN A 309 5.99 -11.76 27.87
N ASN A 310 6.22 -11.68 29.19
CA ASN A 310 5.53 -12.52 30.17
C ASN A 310 4.00 -12.31 30.09
N ILE A 311 3.30 -13.36 29.64
CA ILE A 311 1.84 -13.40 29.61
C ILE A 311 1.36 -13.90 30.97
N THR A 312 0.53 -13.10 31.64
CA THR A 312 0.01 -13.38 32.99
C THR A 312 -1.51 -13.21 33.01
N ARG A 313 -2.17 -13.61 34.11
CA ARG A 313 -3.62 -13.43 34.30
C ARG A 313 -4.10 -11.98 34.25
N THR A 314 -3.21 -11.00 34.43
CA THR A 314 -3.57 -9.58 34.25
C THR A 314 -3.80 -9.20 32.80
N HIS A 315 -3.36 -10.04 31.85
CA HIS A 315 -3.49 -9.81 30.42
C HIS A 315 -4.73 -10.53 29.83
N CYS A 316 -5.00 -11.75 30.27
CA CYS A 316 -6.07 -12.60 29.76
C CYS A 316 -6.45 -13.70 30.75
N VAL A 317 -7.66 -14.25 30.62
CA VAL A 317 -8.19 -15.30 31.51
C VAL A 317 -7.43 -16.63 31.44
N ASP A 318 -6.84 -16.97 30.28
CA ASP A 318 -6.11 -18.22 30.03
C ASP A 318 -4.73 -17.92 29.41
N PRO A 319 -3.72 -17.57 30.23
CA PRO A 319 -2.39 -17.22 29.74
C PRO A 319 -1.64 -18.42 29.16
N GLU A 320 -1.94 -19.65 29.59
CA GLU A 320 -1.23 -20.86 29.17
C GLU A 320 -1.40 -21.12 27.67
N LYS A 321 -2.61 -20.96 27.14
CA LYS A 321 -2.87 -21.08 25.69
C LYS A 321 -2.05 -20.10 24.86
N LEU A 322 -1.93 -18.86 25.30
CA LEU A 322 -1.14 -17.85 24.59
C LEU A 322 0.37 -18.09 24.74
N GLN A 323 0.82 -18.57 25.89
CA GLN A 323 2.23 -18.95 26.10
C GLN A 323 2.66 -20.10 25.18
N GLN A 324 1.79 -21.08 24.93
CA GLN A 324 2.06 -22.15 23.95
C GLN A 324 2.29 -21.60 22.54
N CYS A 325 1.47 -20.62 22.12
CA CYS A 325 1.66 -19.92 20.84
C CYS A 325 2.96 -19.12 20.83
N GLN A 326 3.36 -18.52 21.95
CA GLN A 326 4.59 -17.73 22.07
C GLN A 326 5.84 -18.58 21.85
N THR A 327 5.88 -19.82 22.37
CA THR A 327 6.99 -20.76 22.09
C THR A 327 7.07 -21.11 20.61
N ARG A 328 5.92 -21.35 19.97
CA ARG A 328 5.82 -21.65 18.53
C ARG A 328 6.21 -20.47 17.65
N ALA A 329 5.88 -19.24 18.05
CA ALA A 329 6.23 -18.03 17.31
C ALA A 329 7.74 -17.90 17.05
N ILE A 330 8.58 -18.34 17.99
CA ILE A 330 10.04 -18.35 17.81
C ILE A 330 10.44 -19.27 16.65
N GLN A 331 9.85 -20.47 16.58
CA GLN A 331 10.11 -21.43 15.49
C GLN A 331 9.59 -20.89 14.16
N MET A 332 8.41 -20.26 14.17
CA MET A 332 7.84 -19.60 13.02
C MET A 332 8.78 -18.53 12.43
N PHE A 333 9.50 -17.76 13.26
CA PHE A 333 10.46 -16.78 12.75
C PHE A 333 11.74 -17.40 12.18
N ARG A 334 12.13 -18.59 12.66
CA ARG A 334 13.25 -19.37 12.10
C ARG A 334 12.91 -19.99 10.74
N TYR A 335 11.64 -20.24 10.47
CA TYR A 335 11.23 -20.67 9.13
C TYR A 335 11.73 -19.70 8.04
N PHE A 336 11.61 -18.39 8.29
CA PHE A 336 12.10 -17.37 7.36
C PHE A 336 13.63 -17.25 7.28
N THR A 337 14.39 -17.82 8.23
CA THR A 337 15.86 -17.83 8.18
C THR A 337 16.43 -19.01 7.42
N GLU A 338 15.73 -20.15 7.46
CA GLU A 338 16.27 -21.45 7.04
C GLU A 338 15.78 -21.88 5.66
N THR A 339 14.84 -21.15 5.05
CA THR A 339 14.27 -21.54 3.75
C THR A 339 15.23 -21.20 2.60
N GLU A 340 16.16 -22.11 2.30
CA GLU A 340 17.14 -22.03 1.19
C GLU A 340 16.47 -21.92 -0.19
N GLN A 341 15.27 -22.51 -0.36
CA GLN A 341 14.43 -22.35 -1.55
C GLN A 341 14.07 -20.89 -1.85
N ALA A 342 13.95 -20.05 -0.81
CA ALA A 342 13.67 -18.63 -0.95
C ALA A 342 14.86 -17.84 -1.51
N VAL A 343 16.05 -18.42 -1.58
CA VAL A 343 17.23 -17.80 -2.20
C VAL A 343 17.34 -18.20 -3.67
N GLU A 344 17.06 -19.46 -4.01
CA GLU A 344 17.21 -19.97 -5.37
C GLU A 344 16.11 -19.53 -6.35
N GLU A 345 14.85 -19.47 -5.92
CA GLU A 345 13.76 -18.91 -6.75
C GLU A 345 13.76 -17.38 -6.77
N PHE A 346 14.39 -16.74 -5.79
CA PHE A 346 14.53 -15.29 -5.68
C PHE A 346 15.68 -14.74 -6.53
N ALA A 347 16.73 -15.53 -6.72
CA ALA A 347 17.86 -15.18 -7.58
C ALA A 347 17.55 -15.33 -9.09
N ARG A 348 16.40 -15.91 -9.46
CA ARG A 348 15.92 -16.08 -10.84
C ARG A 348 14.81 -15.08 -11.15
#